data_AF-A0A921MJJ4-F1
#
_entry.id   AF-A0A921MJJ4-F1
#
_cell.length_a   1.000
_cell.length_b   1.000
_cell.length_c   1.000
_cell.angle_alpha   90.00
_cell.angle_beta   90.00
_cell.angle_gamma   90.00
#
_symmetry.space_group_name_H-M   'P 1'
#
loop_
_entity.id
_entity.type
_entity.pdbx_description
1 polymer ?
#
loop_
_entity_poly.entity_id
_entity_poly.type
_entity_poly.pdbx_seq_one_letter_code
_entity_poly.pdbx_strand_id
1 'polypeptide(L)'
;MLELNIEPLEELVVTTKIIPETFGKNHVNTVMTRRKGLHWLTDMGGQRVLVDESATMDAGEKYGTTLCYTPHSDVVISEEERAANRARIKAVATQVMIDMGIW
;
A
#
# COMPACT_ATOMS: atom_id res chain seq x y z
N MET A 1 13.49 0.78 14.46
CA MET A 1 12.45 1.40 13.62
C MET A 1 13.16 2.06 12.46
N LEU A 2 12.79 1.72 11.22
CA LEU A 2 13.35 2.33 10.03
C LEU A 2 13.04 3.85 10.03
N GLU A 3 14.07 4.69 9.98
CA GLU A 3 13.89 6.13 9.77
C GLU A 3 13.66 6.38 8.29
N LEU A 4 12.41 6.69 7.94
CA LEU A 4 12.06 7.11 6.59
C LEU A 4 12.31 8.60 6.43
N ASN A 5 12.98 8.98 5.33
CA ASN A 5 13.02 10.36 4.91
C ASN A 5 11.71 10.73 4.19
N ILE A 6 10.90 11.55 4.84
CA ILE A 6 9.58 12.00 4.37
C ILE A 6 9.52 13.52 4.43
N GLU A 7 9.15 14.14 3.31
CA GLU A 7 8.92 15.58 3.22
C GLU A 7 7.47 15.83 2.80
N PRO A 8 6.59 16.22 3.75
CA PRO A 8 5.20 16.52 3.45
C PRO A 8 5.05 17.73 2.52
N LEU A 9 4.19 17.62 1.51
CA LEU A 9 3.73 18.76 0.71
C LEU A 9 2.37 19.31 1.19
N GLU A 10 1.67 18.52 2.01
CA GLU A 10 0.45 18.88 2.71
C GLU A 10 0.43 18.24 4.11
N GLU A 11 -0.60 18.53 4.91
CA GLU A 11 -0.79 17.88 6.20
C GLU A 11 -1.06 16.37 6.01
N LEU A 12 -0.21 15.53 6.61
CA LEU A 12 -0.37 14.09 6.54
C LEU A 12 -1.31 13.57 7.63
N VAL A 13 -2.32 12.82 7.21
CA VAL A 13 -3.10 12.01 8.14
C VAL A 13 -2.29 10.76 8.49
N VAL A 14 -1.70 10.75 9.68
CA VAL A 14 -0.92 9.63 10.19
C VAL A 14 -1.78 8.76 11.09
N THR A 15 -1.86 7.47 10.78
CA THR A 15 -2.55 6.49 11.61
C THR A 15 -1.61 5.34 11.96
N THR A 16 -1.60 4.96 13.23
CA THR A 16 -0.79 3.83 13.71
C THR A 16 -1.70 2.79 14.33
N LYS A 17 -1.46 1.51 14.02
CA LYS A 17 -2.14 0.38 14.66
C LYS A 17 -1.19 -0.77 14.90
N ILE A 18 -1.48 -1.56 15.93
CA ILE A 18 -0.77 -2.81 16.21
C ILE A 18 -1.58 -3.95 15.61
N ILE A 19 -0.91 -4.80 14.83
CA ILE A 19 -1.50 -5.97 14.19
C ILE A 19 -0.84 -7.21 14.80
N PRO A 20 -1.59 -8.05 15.54
CA PRO A 20 -1.10 -9.34 15.98
C PRO A 20 -0.96 -10.27 14.76
N GLU A 21 0.26 -10.70 14.45
CA GLU A 21 0.57 -11.58 13.34
C GLU A 21 1.27 -12.86 13.83
N THR A 22 1.19 -13.91 13.03
CA THR A 22 1.87 -15.17 13.30
C THR A 22 2.81 -15.50 12.15
N PHE A 23 4.11 -15.52 12.44
CA PHE A 23 5.16 -15.93 11.50
C PHE A 23 5.70 -17.29 11.91
N GLY A 24 5.19 -18.34 11.25
CA GLY A 24 5.47 -19.73 11.60
C GLY A 24 4.96 -20.05 13.01
N LYS A 25 5.88 -20.35 13.94
CA LYS A 25 5.55 -20.64 15.35
C LYS A 25 5.60 -19.40 16.26
N ASN A 26 5.92 -18.24 15.72
CA ASN A 26 6.14 -17.03 16.52
C ASN A 26 4.94 -16.09 16.39
N HIS A 27 4.53 -15.51 17.52
CA HIS A 27 3.54 -14.43 17.56
C HIS A 27 4.27 -13.08 17.68
N VAL A 28 3.89 -12.14 16.82
CA VAL A 28 4.55 -10.83 16.70
C VAL A 28 3.49 -9.75 16.65
N ASN A 29 3.77 -8.63 17.30
CA ASN A 29 2.96 -7.43 17.20
C ASN A 29 3.61 -6.51 16.16
N THR A 30 3.06 -6.50 14.95
CA THR A 30 3.55 -5.64 13.87
C THR A 30 2.94 -4.25 14.01
N VAL A 31 3.79 -3.22 14.07
CA VAL A 31 3.36 -1.82 14.12
C VAL A 31 3.18 -1.33 12.70
N MET A 32 1.94 -1.06 12.31
CA MET A 32 1.63 -0.44 11.03
C MET A 32 1.47 1.07 11.21
N THR A 33 2.27 1.87 10.51
CA THR A 33 2.13 3.33 10.43
C THR A 33 1.81 3.73 9.01
N ARG A 34 0.61 4.25 8.79
CA ARG A 34 0.09 4.74 7.51
C ARG A 34 0.12 6.25 7.49
N ARG A 35 0.55 6.83 6.37
CA ARG A 35 0.65 8.27 6.12
C ARG A 35 -0.10 8.57 4.83
N LYS A 36 -1.21 9.28 4.94
CA LYS A 36 -2.05 9.64 3.80
C LYS A 36 -1.96 11.14 3.54
N GLY A 37 -1.75 11.49 2.29
CA GLY A 37 -1.55 12.85 1.81
C GLY A 37 -0.27 12.95 0.98
N LEU A 38 -0.18 13.94 0.10
CA LEU A 38 0.92 14.13 -0.84
C LEU A 38 2.25 14.42 -0.11
N HIS A 39 3.26 13.58 -0.34
CA HIS A 39 4.59 13.77 0.21
C HIS A 39 5.68 13.17 -0.67
N TRP A 40 6.89 13.68 -0.52
CA TRP A 40 8.09 12.99 -1.00
C TRP A 40 8.50 11.92 0.00
N LEU A 41 8.89 10.77 -0.52
CA LEU A 41 9.43 9.62 0.20
C LEU A 41 10.77 9.24 -0.42
N THR A 42 11.79 8.99 0.40
CA THR A 42 12.98 8.25 -0.05
C THR A 42 12.77 6.77 0.24
N ASP A 43 12.76 5.93 -0.80
CA ASP A 43 12.55 4.50 -0.65
C ASP A 43 13.80 3.76 -0.15
N MET A 44 13.68 2.45 0.04
CA MET A 44 14.76 1.60 0.53
C MET A 44 15.97 1.50 -0.42
N GLY A 45 15.80 1.85 -1.69
CA GLY A 45 16.87 1.94 -2.68
C GLY A 45 17.54 3.32 -2.73
N GLY A 46 17.09 4.27 -1.91
CA GLY A 46 17.55 5.65 -1.94
C GLY A 46 16.89 6.50 -3.03
N GLN A 47 15.88 5.98 -3.73
CA GLN A 47 15.16 6.72 -4.75
C GLN A 47 14.13 7.65 -4.10
N ARG A 48 14.10 8.91 -4.54
CA ARG A 48 13.07 9.86 -4.16
C ARG A 48 11.83 9.68 -5.04
N VAL A 49 10.67 9.47 -4.42
CA VAL A 49 9.40 9.18 -5.08
C VAL A 49 8.32 10.09 -4.50
N LEU A 50 7.50 10.69 -5.36
CA LEU A 50 6.30 11.43 -4.95
C LEU A 50 5.17 10.42 -4.76
N VAL A 51 4.48 10.48 -3.62
CA VAL A 51 3.46 9.48 -3.25
C VAL A 51 2.22 10.15 -2.68
N ASP A 52 1.06 9.57 -2.95
CA ASP A 52 -0.22 9.95 -2.33
C ASP A 52 -0.40 9.31 -0.95
N GLU A 53 0.28 8.18 -0.73
CA GLU A 53 0.16 7.39 0.48
C GLU A 53 1.40 6.52 0.67
N SER A 54 1.85 6.38 1.91
CA SER A 54 2.87 5.41 2.30
C SER A 54 2.50 4.70 3.60
N ALA A 55 2.98 3.47 3.77
CA ALA A 55 2.79 2.70 4.99
C ALA A 55 4.04 1.89 5.32
N THR A 56 4.38 1.83 6.60
CA THR A 56 5.39 0.91 7.13
C THR A 56 4.72 -0.16 7.99
N MET A 57 5.20 -1.39 7.89
CA MET A 57 4.84 -2.50 8.78
C MET A 57 6.13 -2.98 9.45
N ASP A 58 6.34 -2.58 10.70
CA ASP A 58 7.54 -2.93 11.49
C ASP A 58 7.21 -4.11 12.41
N ALA A 59 7.79 -5.28 12.11
CA ALA A 59 7.64 -6.50 12.87
C ALA A 59 8.83 -6.75 13.84
N GLY A 60 9.64 -5.71 14.09
CA GLY A 60 10.82 -5.75 14.94
C GLY A 60 12.06 -6.30 14.24
N GLU A 61 13.21 -6.20 14.90
CA GLU A 61 14.54 -6.51 14.33
C GLU A 61 14.64 -7.88 13.66
N LYS A 62 13.94 -8.89 14.21
CA LYS A 62 13.96 -10.26 13.71
C LYS A 62 13.25 -10.44 12.36
N TYR A 63 12.17 -9.70 12.11
CA TYR A 63 11.31 -9.88 10.93
C TYR A 63 11.36 -8.68 9.97
N GLY A 64 11.95 -7.58 10.40
CA GLY A 64 12.21 -6.40 9.59
C GLY A 64 11.02 -5.46 9.47
N THR A 65 11.18 -4.49 8.58
CA THR A 65 10.17 -3.49 8.25
C THR A 65 9.87 -3.52 6.76
N THR A 66 8.60 -3.63 6.40
CA THR A 66 8.14 -3.48 5.02
C THR A 66 7.69 -2.04 4.79
N LEU A 67 8.07 -1.48 3.63
CA LEU A 67 7.58 -0.20 3.13
C LEU A 67 6.69 -0.44 1.90
N CYS A 68 5.47 0.06 1.95
CA CYS A 68 4.54 0.09 0.81
C CYS A 68 4.15 1.54 0.52
N TYR A 69 3.97 1.89 -0.75
CA TYR A 69 3.51 3.22 -1.14
C TYR A 69 2.71 3.20 -2.43
N THR A 70 1.89 4.23 -2.62
CA THR A 70 1.17 4.52 -3.86
C THR A 70 1.86 5.69 -4.54
N PRO A 71 2.60 5.46 -5.65
CA PRO A 71 3.18 6.55 -6.42
C PRO A 71 2.11 7.54 -6.85
N HIS A 72 2.43 8.83 -6.72
CA HIS A 72 1.57 9.87 -7.26
C HIS A 72 1.53 9.77 -8.78
N SER A 73 0.36 10.01 -9.35
CA SER A 73 0.14 10.02 -10.79
C SER A 73 -0.58 11.29 -11.18
N ASP A 74 -0.02 12.03 -12.14
CA ASP A 74 -0.67 13.21 -12.73
C ASP A 74 -1.90 12.83 -13.57
N VAL A 75 -2.11 11.53 -13.83
CA VAL A 75 -3.26 11.03 -14.58
C VAL A 75 -4.50 11.01 -13.69
N VAL A 76 -5.39 11.97 -13.92
CA VAL A 76 -6.71 12.00 -13.30
C VAL A 76 -7.64 11.04 -14.02
N ILE A 77 -7.84 9.85 -13.44
CA ILE A 77 -8.81 8.87 -13.95
C ILE A 77 -10.22 9.27 -13.47
N SER A 78 -11.13 9.53 -14.40
CA SER A 78 -12.51 9.87 -14.07
C SER A 78 -13.24 8.71 -13.39
N GLU A 79 -14.28 9.01 -12.60
CA GLU A 79 -15.07 7.95 -11.96
C GLU A 79 -15.82 7.09 -13.00
N GLU A 80 -16.19 7.68 -14.14
CA GLU A 80 -16.77 6.96 -15.28
C GLU A 80 -15.78 5.93 -15.85
N GLU A 81 -14.53 6.35 -16.08
CA GLU A 81 -13.49 5.46 -16.58
C GLU A 81 -13.16 4.36 -15.55
N ARG A 82 -13.10 4.69 -14.25
CA ARG A 82 -12.96 3.69 -13.18
C ARG A 82 -14.11 2.71 -13.16
N ALA A 83 -15.35 3.18 -13.33
CA ALA A 83 -16.53 2.32 -13.35
C ALA A 83 -16.52 1.37 -14.55
N ALA A 84 -16.19 1.87 -15.74
CA ALA A 84 -16.05 1.09 -16.96
C ALA A 84 -14.94 0.03 -16.82
N ASN A 85 -13.78 0.42 -16.28
CA ASN A 85 -12.67 -0.50 -16.02
C ASN A 85 -13.04 -1.59 -15.02
N ARG A 86 -13.73 -1.25 -13.92
CA ARG A 86 -14.23 -2.25 -12.95
C ARG A 86 -15.23 -3.21 -13.59
N ALA A 87 -16.14 -2.71 -14.42
CA ALA A 87 -17.11 -3.56 -15.14
C ALA A 87 -16.39 -4.54 -16.07
N ARG A 88 -15.38 -4.07 -16.81
CA ARG A 88 -14.57 -4.90 -17.70
C ARG A 88 -13.78 -5.99 -16.94
N ILE A 89 -13.13 -5.63 -15.84
CA ILE A 89 -12.41 -6.59 -14.99
C ILE A 89 -13.35 -7.68 -14.48
N LYS A 90 -14.55 -7.30 -14.01
CA LYS A 90 -15.56 -8.27 -13.55
C LYS A 90 -15.98 -9.20 -14.68
N ALA A 91 -16.29 -8.66 -15.86
CA ALA A 91 -16.70 -9.47 -17.01
C ALA A 91 -15.61 -10.48 -17.41
N VAL A 92 -14.35 -10.06 -17.49
CA VAL A 92 -13.22 -10.95 -17.81
C VAL A 92 -13.01 -12.00 -16.73
N ALA A 93 -13.02 -11.60 -15.46
CA ALA A 93 -12.85 -12.54 -14.34
C ALA A 93 -13.98 -13.59 -14.32
N THR A 94 -15.22 -13.18 -14.53
CA THR A 94 -16.37 -14.09 -14.64
C THR A 94 -16.17 -15.09 -15.78
N GLN A 95 -15.78 -14.62 -16.97
CA GLN A 95 -15.57 -15.51 -18.11
C GLN A 95 -14.46 -16.54 -17.82
N VAL A 96 -13.34 -16.09 -17.24
CA VAL A 96 -12.24 -17.00 -16.87
C VAL A 96 -12.70 -18.05 -15.86
N MET A 97 -13.51 -17.69 -14.87
CA MET A 97 -14.04 -18.65 -13.89
C MET A 97 -14.94 -19.70 -14.57
N ILE A 98 -15.77 -19.30 -15.54
CA ILE A 98 -16.61 -20.21 -16.34
C ILE A 98 -15.72 -21.15 -17.16
N ASP A 99 -14.75 -20.61 -17.90
CA ASP A 99 -13.86 -21.38 -18.78
C ASP A 99 -13.04 -22.41 -18.00
N MET A 100 -12.71 -22.11 -16.74
CA MET A 100 -12.00 -23.01 -15.83
C MET A 100 -12.92 -23.98 -15.06
N GLY A 101 -14.24 -23.89 -15.22
CA GLY A 101 -15.21 -24.73 -14.49
C GLY A 101 -15.24 -24.47 -12.97
N ILE A 102 -14.83 -23.28 -12.54
CA ILE A 102 -14.86 -22.85 -11.12
C ILE A 102 -16.27 -22.37 -10.74
N TRP A 103 -17.04 -21.88 -11.72
CA TRP A 103 -18.35 -21.25 -11.56
C TRP A 103 -19.49 -22.09 -12.12
#